data_AF-B7WRN5-F1
#
_entry.id   AF-B7WRN5-F1
#
_cell.length_a   1.000
_cell.length_b   1.000
_cell.length_c   1.000
_cell.angle_alpha   90.00
_cell.angle_beta   90.00
_cell.angle_gamma   90.00
#
_symmetry.space_group_name_H-M   'P 1'
#
loop_
_entity.id
_entity.type
_entity.pdbx_description
1 polymer ?
#
loop_
_entity_poly.entity_id
_entity_poly.type
_entity_poly.pdbx_seq_one_letter_code
_entity_poly.pdbx_strand_id
1 'polypeptide(L)'
;MGRNTRMQRQSRSRTSFAASLGAAPFKGRAAMSAYQGASHTDLALSDWQPMAGSADADLLPELGTLTSRARDLARNDGLMAGGLQTHRDNVVGAVLRLSAVPDYRLLGWTPEQALEWGNKVEAHFRSCADTTDCDAARTLDLLGLTVLALGGEMVNGDAVAIPKWLPRPDSPWATRLSVIEADRLETPPYLEGMARIRRGVELDGEGAPVAYHFRAAHPGDALYLRGDEAWERVPAFTPWGRRRVVHLHAKERTGQSWGNPQRPACR
;
A
#
# COMPACT_ATOMS: atom_id res chain seq x y z
N MET A 1 -76.23 64.81 -8.58
CA MET A 1 -77.58 64.42 -9.07
C MET A 1 -77.48 64.21 -10.57
N GLY A 2 -77.80 63.03 -11.07
CA GLY A 2 -77.78 62.75 -12.52
C GLY A 2 -77.57 61.28 -12.83
N ARG A 3 -78.66 60.52 -12.76
CA ARG A 3 -78.77 59.15 -13.29
C ARG A 3 -78.35 59.13 -14.75
N ASN A 4 -77.75 58.05 -15.23
CA ASN A 4 -78.09 57.62 -16.58
C ASN A 4 -78.05 56.10 -16.79
N THR A 5 -79.06 55.71 -17.55
CA THR A 5 -79.64 54.39 -17.70
C THR A 5 -79.04 53.69 -18.92
N ARG A 6 -78.66 52.42 -18.72
CA ARG A 6 -78.84 51.26 -19.61
C ARG A 6 -79.05 51.52 -21.11
N MET A 7 -78.18 50.94 -21.95
CA MET A 7 -78.63 50.28 -23.17
C MET A 7 -77.69 49.13 -23.57
N GLN A 8 -78.21 47.90 -23.49
CA GLN A 8 -77.59 46.69 -24.01
C GLN A 8 -77.59 46.71 -25.54
N ARG A 9 -76.47 46.32 -26.15
CA ARG A 9 -76.45 45.77 -27.50
C ARG A 9 -75.66 44.47 -27.47
N GLN A 10 -76.38 43.36 -27.58
CA GLN A 10 -75.82 42.03 -27.80
C GLN A 10 -75.14 42.00 -29.19
N SER A 11 -73.87 41.63 -29.24
CA SER A 11 -73.23 41.20 -30.48
C SER A 11 -72.72 39.77 -30.33
N ARG A 12 -73.14 38.94 -31.28
CA ARG A 12 -73.02 37.49 -31.36
C ARG A 12 -71.58 36.99 -31.26
N SER A 13 -71.46 35.85 -30.59
CA SER A 13 -70.30 34.96 -30.52
C SER A 13 -69.73 34.62 -31.91
N ARG A 14 -68.43 34.87 -32.08
CA ARG A 14 -67.58 34.09 -32.98
C ARG A 14 -66.42 33.54 -32.16
N THR A 15 -66.55 32.28 -31.76
CA THR A 15 -65.51 31.45 -31.19
C THR A 15 -64.43 31.24 -32.25
N SER A 16 -63.36 32.04 -32.20
CA SER A 16 -62.11 31.71 -32.90
C SER A 16 -61.30 30.80 -31.97
N PHE A 17 -61.28 29.50 -32.29
CA PHE A 17 -60.30 28.56 -31.78
C PHE A 17 -58.92 29.03 -32.23
N ALA A 18 -58.24 29.80 -31.39
CA ALA A 18 -56.80 29.98 -31.50
C ALA A 18 -56.17 28.70 -30.93
N ALA A 19 -55.66 27.85 -31.81
CA ALA A 19 -54.79 26.76 -31.41
C ALA A 19 -53.54 27.38 -30.75
N SER A 20 -53.54 27.46 -29.42
CA SER A 20 -52.32 27.67 -28.66
C SER A 20 -51.48 26.42 -28.88
N LEU A 21 -50.55 26.49 -29.83
CA LEU A 21 -49.37 25.63 -29.86
C LEU A 21 -48.71 25.81 -28.49
N GLY A 22 -49.03 24.90 -27.56
CA GLY A 22 -48.30 24.76 -26.32
C GLY A 22 -46.87 24.46 -26.73
N ALA A 23 -46.00 25.45 -26.57
CA ALA A 23 -44.56 25.22 -26.58
C ALA A 23 -44.32 24.17 -25.50
N ALA A 24 -44.10 22.92 -25.92
CA ALA A 24 -43.51 21.93 -25.05
C ALA A 24 -42.26 22.60 -24.47
N PRO A 25 -42.05 22.57 -23.14
CA PRO A 25 -40.81 23.09 -22.60
C PRO A 25 -39.71 22.36 -23.35
N PHE A 26 -38.84 23.12 -24.01
CA PHE A 26 -37.61 22.60 -24.58
C PHE A 26 -36.98 21.83 -23.43
N LYS A 27 -37.09 20.48 -23.43
CA LYS A 27 -36.37 19.66 -22.48
C LYS A 27 -34.93 20.04 -22.73
N GLY A 28 -34.37 20.81 -21.81
CA GLY A 28 -33.01 21.30 -21.92
C GLY A 28 -32.17 20.12 -22.36
N ARG A 29 -31.40 20.30 -23.43
CA ARG A 29 -30.37 19.33 -23.82
C ARG A 29 -29.78 18.83 -22.52
N ALA A 30 -30.01 17.56 -22.19
CA ALA A 30 -29.30 16.94 -21.08
C ALA A 30 -27.85 17.32 -21.33
N ALA A 31 -27.26 18.07 -20.40
CA ALA A 31 -25.89 18.52 -20.53
C ALA A 31 -25.07 17.23 -20.50
N MET A 32 -24.86 16.65 -21.69
CA MET A 32 -24.07 15.45 -21.86
C MET A 32 -22.72 15.80 -21.28
N SER A 33 -22.32 15.07 -20.24
CA SER A 33 -21.01 15.28 -19.63
C SER A 33 -19.95 15.26 -20.74
N ALA A 34 -19.02 16.21 -20.68
CA ALA A 34 -17.91 16.30 -21.63
C ALA A 34 -17.06 15.01 -21.64
N TYR A 35 -17.06 14.28 -20.53
CA TYR A 35 -16.49 12.94 -20.40
C TYR A 35 -17.59 11.95 -20.04
N GLN A 36 -17.79 10.93 -20.88
CA GLN A 36 -18.83 9.91 -20.66
C GLN A 36 -18.66 9.20 -19.31
N GLY A 37 -17.41 8.95 -18.87
CA GLY A 37 -17.10 8.36 -17.58
C GLY A 37 -17.46 9.21 -16.35
N ALA A 38 -17.77 10.51 -16.53
CA ALA A 38 -18.23 11.42 -15.48
C ALA A 38 -19.73 11.70 -15.57
N SER A 39 -20.48 10.89 -16.33
CA SER A 39 -21.92 11.06 -16.50
C SER A 39 -22.67 10.62 -15.24
N HIS A 40 -23.34 11.58 -14.58
CA HIS A 40 -24.26 11.28 -13.47
C HIS A 40 -25.65 10.81 -13.92
N THR A 41 -25.94 10.88 -15.23
CA THR A 41 -27.24 10.49 -15.81
C THR A 41 -27.20 9.15 -16.53
N ASP A 42 -26.00 8.60 -16.77
CA ASP A 42 -25.87 7.25 -17.34
C ASP A 42 -26.23 6.22 -16.28
N LEU A 43 -27.16 5.31 -16.61
CA LEU A 43 -27.65 4.29 -15.69
C LEU A 43 -26.50 3.41 -15.16
N ALA A 44 -25.49 3.13 -15.99
CA ALA A 44 -24.35 2.31 -15.60
C ALA A 44 -23.39 3.00 -14.61
N LEU A 45 -23.37 4.34 -14.58
CA LEU A 45 -22.41 5.14 -13.80
C LEU A 45 -23.07 5.92 -12.66
N SER A 46 -24.39 6.09 -12.71
CA SER A 46 -25.15 6.93 -11.78
C SER A 46 -24.94 6.55 -10.31
N ASP A 47 -24.89 5.25 -10.02
CA ASP A 47 -24.63 4.69 -8.67
C ASP A 47 -23.14 4.43 -8.41
N TRP A 48 -22.28 4.51 -9.43
CA TRP A 48 -20.84 4.32 -9.29
C TRP A 48 -20.14 5.67 -9.12
N GLN A 49 -20.17 6.17 -7.89
CA GLN A 49 -19.58 7.46 -7.51
C GLN A 49 -18.40 7.25 -6.55
N PRO A 50 -17.23 6.81 -7.04
CA PRO A 50 -16.06 6.63 -6.20
C PRO A 50 -15.60 7.98 -5.63
N MET A 51 -15.20 7.99 -4.36
CA MET A 51 -14.61 9.18 -3.73
C MET A 51 -13.20 9.42 -4.29
N ALA A 52 -12.84 10.69 -4.47
CA ALA A 52 -11.50 11.11 -4.88
C ALA A 52 -10.57 11.23 -3.67
N GLY A 53 -10.19 10.10 -3.08
CA GLY A 53 -9.28 10.07 -1.94
C GLY A 53 -7.80 10.05 -2.35
N SER A 54 -6.94 10.34 -1.37
CA SER A 54 -5.51 10.07 -1.48
C SER A 54 -5.25 8.55 -1.46
N ALA A 55 -4.07 8.11 -1.89
CA ALA A 55 -3.71 6.68 -1.90
C ALA A 55 -3.97 5.99 -0.55
N ASP A 56 -3.57 6.65 0.54
CA ASP A 56 -3.76 6.16 1.89
C ASP A 56 -5.21 6.26 2.38
N ALA A 57 -5.94 7.31 1.97
CA ALA A 57 -7.35 7.47 2.36
C ALA A 57 -8.25 6.38 1.76
N ASP A 58 -7.95 5.96 0.53
CA ASP A 58 -8.70 4.90 -0.15
C ASP A 58 -8.32 3.51 0.39
N LEU A 59 -7.05 3.30 0.79
CA LEU A 59 -6.55 1.97 1.17
C LEU A 59 -6.65 1.69 2.68
N LEU A 60 -6.14 2.58 3.53
CA LEU A 60 -5.91 2.29 4.95
C LEU A 60 -7.16 1.84 5.73
N PRO A 61 -8.36 2.42 5.51
CA PRO A 61 -9.57 1.98 6.21
C PRO A 61 -9.97 0.53 5.90
N GLU A 62 -9.76 0.09 4.66
CA GLU A 62 -10.18 -1.25 4.19
C GLU A 62 -9.06 -2.29 4.31
N LEU A 63 -7.81 -1.85 4.46
CA LEU A 63 -6.63 -2.70 4.42
C LEU A 63 -6.67 -3.83 5.47
N GLY A 64 -7.17 -3.59 6.69
CA GLY A 64 -7.31 -4.68 7.68
C GLY A 64 -8.24 -5.82 7.21
N THR A 65 -9.34 -5.47 6.54
CA THR A 65 -10.29 -6.44 5.95
C THR A 65 -9.65 -7.15 4.75
N LEU A 66 -8.96 -6.40 3.88
CA LEU A 66 -8.26 -6.97 2.72
C LEU A 66 -7.21 -7.98 3.14
N THR A 67 -6.33 -7.62 4.09
CA THR A 67 -5.29 -8.51 4.61
C THR A 67 -5.88 -9.77 5.24
N SER A 68 -6.95 -9.63 6.03
CA SER A 68 -7.62 -10.78 6.67
C SER A 68 -8.20 -11.75 5.65
N ARG A 69 -8.88 -11.23 4.61
CA ARG A 69 -9.44 -12.03 3.52
C ARG A 69 -8.36 -12.65 2.64
N ALA A 70 -7.29 -11.91 2.34
CA ALA A 70 -6.16 -12.43 1.56
C ALA A 70 -5.48 -13.60 2.27
N ARG A 71 -5.29 -13.51 3.59
CA ARG A 71 -4.77 -14.62 4.40
C ARG A 71 -5.69 -15.83 4.45
N ASP A 72 -7.01 -15.60 4.52
CA ASP A 72 -7.98 -16.70 4.49
C ASP A 72 -7.94 -17.43 3.15
N LEU A 73 -7.98 -16.69 2.04
CA LEU A 73 -7.87 -17.24 0.69
C LEU A 73 -6.53 -17.97 0.48
N ALA A 74 -5.42 -17.41 0.97
CA ALA A 74 -4.12 -18.07 0.87
C ALA A 74 -4.07 -19.43 1.59
N ARG A 75 -4.94 -19.68 2.58
CA ARG A 75 -5.01 -20.95 3.33
C ARG A 75 -6.06 -21.90 2.76
N ASN A 76 -7.21 -21.38 2.34
CA ASN A 76 -8.39 -22.19 2.03
C ASN A 76 -8.64 -22.35 0.52
N ASP A 77 -8.11 -21.45 -0.31
CA ASP A 77 -8.28 -21.51 -1.76
C ASP A 77 -7.03 -22.06 -2.45
N GLY A 78 -7.18 -23.23 -3.09
CA GLY A 78 -6.08 -23.93 -3.74
C GLY A 78 -5.51 -23.20 -4.95
N LEU A 79 -6.31 -22.38 -5.65
CA LEU A 79 -5.84 -21.59 -6.79
C LEU A 79 -4.94 -20.45 -6.32
N MET A 80 -5.36 -19.74 -5.27
CA MET A 80 -4.56 -18.69 -4.63
C MET A 80 -3.29 -19.26 -4.03
N ALA A 81 -3.37 -20.37 -3.28
CA ALA A 81 -2.19 -21.02 -2.72
C ALA A 81 -1.18 -21.44 -3.81
N GLY A 82 -1.65 -22.07 -4.89
CA GLY A 82 -0.79 -22.47 -6.02
C GLY A 82 -0.19 -21.29 -6.78
N GLY A 83 -0.97 -20.22 -6.98
CA GLY A 83 -0.50 -18.98 -7.60
C GLY A 83 0.56 -18.26 -6.76
N LEU A 84 0.35 -18.18 -5.44
CA LEU A 84 1.32 -17.60 -4.52
C LEU A 84 2.65 -18.37 -4.54
N GLN A 85 2.59 -19.70 -4.50
CA GLN A 85 3.79 -20.54 -4.55
C GLN A 85 4.53 -20.39 -5.87
N THR A 86 3.81 -20.47 -7.00
CA THR A 86 4.41 -20.28 -8.34
C THR A 86 5.09 -18.93 -8.47
N HIS A 87 4.49 -17.86 -7.95
CA HIS A 87 5.09 -16.54 -8.00
C HIS A 87 6.36 -16.44 -7.14
N ARG A 88 6.35 -17.01 -5.93
CA ARG A 88 7.55 -17.05 -5.06
C ARG A 88 8.68 -17.81 -5.73
N ASP A 89 8.39 -18.96 -6.31
CA ASP A 89 9.37 -19.81 -6.98
C ASP A 89 9.96 -19.12 -8.22
N ASN A 90 9.14 -18.37 -8.97
CA ASN A 90 9.59 -17.61 -10.14
C ASN A 90 10.42 -16.37 -9.78
N VAL A 91 10.09 -15.66 -8.69
CA VAL A 91 10.78 -14.42 -8.30
C VAL A 91 12.10 -14.71 -7.59
N VAL A 92 12.09 -15.61 -6.61
CA VAL A 92 13.27 -15.88 -5.79
C VAL A 92 14.17 -16.93 -6.45
N GLY A 93 13.57 -17.94 -7.07
CA GLY A 93 14.30 -19.08 -7.60
C GLY A 93 14.92 -19.96 -6.51
N ALA A 94 15.84 -20.83 -6.92
CA ALA A 94 16.44 -21.83 -6.03
C ALA A 94 17.66 -21.33 -5.24
N VAL A 95 18.36 -20.31 -5.72
CA VAL A 95 19.62 -19.86 -5.12
C VAL A 95 19.74 -18.34 -5.22
N LEU A 96 20.08 -17.70 -4.10
CA LEU A 96 20.43 -16.29 -4.05
C LEU A 96 21.95 -16.13 -4.07
N ARG A 97 22.51 -15.60 -5.17
CA ARG A 97 23.94 -15.28 -5.26
C ARG A 97 24.16 -13.78 -5.44
N LEU A 98 25.09 -13.23 -4.68
CA LEU A 98 25.61 -11.89 -4.93
C LEU A 98 26.52 -11.93 -6.17
N SER A 99 26.32 -10.98 -7.08
CA SER A 99 27.23 -10.69 -8.19
C SER A 99 27.84 -9.31 -7.93
N ALA A 100 29.09 -9.27 -7.48
CA ALA A 100 29.76 -8.04 -7.08
C ALA A 100 30.64 -7.51 -8.21
N VAL A 101 30.14 -6.50 -8.93
CA VAL A 101 30.87 -5.83 -10.02
C VAL A 101 31.16 -4.38 -9.62
N PRO A 102 32.27 -4.11 -8.90
CA PRO A 102 32.63 -2.75 -8.53
C PRO A 102 33.05 -1.94 -9.76
N ASP A 103 32.70 -0.65 -9.81
CA ASP A 103 33.17 0.26 -10.86
C ASP A 103 34.65 0.60 -10.63
N TYR A 104 35.51 -0.17 -11.29
CA TYR A 104 36.96 -0.04 -11.17
C TYR A 104 37.48 1.33 -11.64
N ARG A 105 36.79 1.99 -12.57
CA ARG A 105 37.22 3.31 -13.08
C ARG A 105 37.00 4.40 -12.06
N LEU A 106 35.83 4.37 -11.40
CA LEU A 106 35.52 5.30 -10.32
C LEU A 106 36.45 5.11 -9.11
N LEU A 107 36.80 3.86 -8.81
CA LEU A 107 37.66 3.50 -7.69
C LEU A 107 39.16 3.68 -7.98
N GLY A 108 39.54 3.94 -9.23
CA GLY A 108 40.95 4.01 -9.66
C GLY A 108 41.67 2.67 -9.58
N TRP A 109 40.93 1.57 -9.64
CA TRP A 109 41.45 0.20 -9.56
C TRP A 109 41.78 -0.34 -10.94
N THR A 110 42.68 -1.32 -11.00
CA THR A 110 42.82 -2.14 -12.21
C THR A 110 41.66 -3.14 -12.31
N PRO A 111 41.34 -3.62 -13.52
CA PRO A 111 40.32 -4.66 -13.71
C PRO A 111 40.58 -5.93 -12.87
N GLU A 112 41.84 -6.30 -12.68
CA GLU A 112 42.25 -7.47 -11.91
C GLU A 112 41.98 -7.28 -10.42
N GLN A 113 42.27 -6.07 -9.88
CA GLN A 113 41.97 -5.74 -8.49
C GLN A 113 40.47 -5.77 -8.20
N ALA A 114 39.66 -5.27 -9.13
CA ALA A 114 38.21 -5.30 -9.04
C ALA A 114 37.67 -6.73 -9.00
N LEU A 115 38.21 -7.63 -9.83
CA LEU A 115 37.84 -9.04 -9.85
C LEU A 115 38.23 -9.75 -8.55
N GLU A 116 39.45 -9.54 -8.06
CA GLU A 116 39.92 -10.15 -6.81
C GLU A 116 39.06 -9.68 -5.63
N TRP A 117 38.73 -8.39 -5.57
CA TRP A 117 37.84 -7.84 -4.57
C TRP A 117 36.44 -8.46 -4.66
N GLY A 118 35.86 -8.57 -5.86
CA GLY A 118 34.56 -9.19 -6.08
C GLY A 118 34.51 -10.62 -5.54
N ASN A 119 35.50 -11.44 -5.88
CA ASN A 119 35.61 -12.82 -5.40
C ASN A 119 35.66 -12.91 -3.87
N LYS A 120 36.41 -12.01 -3.21
CA LYS A 120 36.49 -11.95 -1.74
C LYS A 120 35.15 -11.58 -1.13
N VAL A 121 34.49 -10.55 -1.66
CA VAL A 121 33.19 -10.08 -1.17
C VAL A 121 32.11 -11.15 -1.34
N GLU A 122 32.07 -11.84 -2.49
CA GLU A 122 31.13 -12.92 -2.73
C GLU A 122 31.37 -14.13 -1.82
N ALA A 123 32.62 -14.44 -1.49
CA ALA A 123 32.95 -15.48 -0.51
C ALA A 123 32.48 -15.09 0.90
N HIS A 124 32.73 -13.84 1.31
CA HIS A 124 32.25 -13.31 2.59
C HIS A 124 30.72 -13.26 2.66
N PHE A 125 30.06 -12.83 1.59
CA PHE A 125 28.62 -12.79 1.50
C PHE A 125 28.01 -14.18 1.68
N ARG A 126 28.50 -15.19 0.96
CA ARG A 126 28.05 -16.58 1.11
C ARG A 126 28.21 -17.11 2.52
N SER A 127 29.32 -16.79 3.18
CA SER A 127 29.54 -17.21 4.58
C SER A 127 28.51 -16.66 5.57
N CYS A 128 27.84 -15.55 5.23
CA CYS A 128 26.73 -15.01 6.02
C CYS A 128 25.38 -15.50 5.49
N ALA A 129 25.17 -15.45 4.17
CA ALA A 129 23.89 -15.66 3.52
C ALA A 129 23.41 -17.12 3.48
N ASP A 130 24.32 -18.08 3.32
CA ASP A 130 24.00 -19.51 3.22
C ASP A 130 23.83 -20.17 4.61
N THR A 131 23.86 -19.37 5.67
CA THR A 131 23.77 -19.83 7.07
C THR A 131 22.65 -19.08 7.79
N THR A 132 22.17 -19.62 8.92
CA THR A 132 21.16 -18.94 9.74
C THR A 132 21.72 -17.78 10.56
N ASP A 133 23.02 -17.47 10.43
CA ASP A 133 23.63 -16.37 11.15
C ASP A 133 23.16 -15.00 10.68
N CYS A 134 22.71 -14.89 9.43
CA CYS A 134 22.14 -13.66 8.89
C CYS A 134 20.81 -13.29 9.57
N ASP A 135 20.11 -14.26 10.16
CA ASP A 135 18.85 -14.05 10.86
C ASP A 135 19.06 -13.71 12.34
N ALA A 136 18.33 -12.71 12.81
CA ALA A 136 18.26 -12.37 14.23
C ALA A 136 17.66 -13.52 15.05
N ALA A 137 16.70 -14.28 14.52
CA ALA A 137 16.10 -15.43 15.20
C ALA A 137 16.87 -16.76 15.04
N ARG A 138 17.88 -16.83 14.16
CA ARG A 138 18.66 -18.03 13.82
C ARG A 138 17.82 -19.17 13.22
N THR A 139 16.69 -18.88 12.58
CA THR A 139 15.80 -19.92 12.04
C THR A 139 15.95 -20.09 10.53
N LEU A 140 16.26 -19.01 9.81
CA LEU A 140 16.30 -18.99 8.35
C LEU A 140 17.63 -18.45 7.83
N ASP A 141 18.02 -18.95 6.66
CA ASP A 141 19.08 -18.38 5.83
C ASP A 141 18.57 -17.17 5.04
N LEU A 142 19.44 -16.52 4.27
CA LEU A 142 19.05 -15.30 3.56
C LEU A 142 18.00 -15.57 2.47
N LEU A 143 18.06 -16.75 1.84
CA LEU A 143 17.07 -17.21 0.87
C LEU A 143 15.70 -17.34 1.56
N GLY A 144 15.62 -18.06 2.68
CA GLY A 144 14.40 -18.24 3.45
C GLY A 144 13.83 -16.92 3.97
N LEU A 145 14.67 -15.99 4.44
CA LEU A 145 14.23 -14.64 4.81
C LEU A 145 13.65 -13.86 3.63
N THR A 146 14.23 -14.02 2.44
CA THR A 146 13.73 -13.36 1.22
C THR A 146 12.39 -13.93 0.79
N VAL A 147 12.23 -15.26 0.83
CA VAL A 147 10.94 -15.93 0.56
C VAL A 147 9.88 -15.50 1.59
N LEU A 148 10.26 -15.39 2.86
CA LEU A 148 9.37 -14.93 3.93
C LEU A 148 8.93 -13.47 3.70
N ALA A 149 9.87 -12.58 3.37
CA ALA A 149 9.58 -11.18 3.11
C ALA A 149 8.68 -11.01 1.87
N LEU A 150 9.00 -11.69 0.77
CA LEU A 150 8.15 -11.68 -0.43
C LEU A 150 6.76 -12.25 -0.12
N GLY A 151 6.69 -13.37 0.61
CA GLY A 151 5.41 -13.97 0.98
C GLY A 151 4.55 -13.06 1.87
N GLY A 152 5.19 -12.32 2.78
CA GLY A 152 4.55 -11.29 3.59
C GLY A 152 4.00 -10.16 2.74
N GLU A 153 4.80 -9.64 1.80
CA GLU A 153 4.37 -8.57 0.89
C GLU A 153 3.19 -8.99 0.01
N MET A 154 3.23 -10.18 -0.57
CA MET A 154 2.15 -10.66 -1.44
C MET A 154 0.81 -10.81 -0.72
N VAL A 155 0.83 -11.32 0.52
CA VAL A 155 -0.40 -11.62 1.28
C VAL A 155 -0.88 -10.41 2.08
N ASN A 156 0.05 -9.64 2.67
CA ASN A 156 -0.28 -8.52 3.55
C ASN A 156 -0.26 -7.16 2.85
N GLY A 157 0.35 -7.07 1.67
CA GLY A 157 0.70 -5.82 0.98
C GLY A 157 2.09 -5.31 1.37
N ASP A 158 2.61 -5.75 2.51
CA ASP A 158 3.82 -5.18 3.11
C ASP A 158 4.66 -6.24 3.82
N ALA A 159 5.97 -6.04 3.77
CA ALA A 159 6.93 -6.74 4.61
C ALA A 159 7.98 -5.76 5.16
N VAL A 160 8.39 -5.99 6.40
CA VAL A 160 9.33 -5.10 7.08
C VAL A 160 10.52 -5.90 7.62
N ALA A 161 11.72 -5.41 7.37
CA ALA A 161 12.95 -5.97 7.90
C ALA A 161 13.81 -4.88 8.56
N ILE A 162 14.38 -5.21 9.72
CA ILE A 162 15.26 -4.32 10.47
C ILE A 162 16.66 -4.95 10.51
N PRO A 163 17.64 -4.36 9.81
CA PRO A 163 19.05 -4.71 9.99
C PRO A 163 19.51 -4.25 11.39
N LYS A 164 19.83 -5.20 12.24
CA LYS A 164 20.36 -5.01 13.59
C LYS A 164 21.85 -5.33 13.62
N TRP A 165 22.57 -4.67 14.52
CA TRP A 165 23.96 -5.00 14.84
C TRP A 165 23.98 -5.81 16.14
N LEU A 166 24.19 -7.12 16.02
CA LEU A 166 24.07 -8.09 17.12
C LEU A 166 25.29 -9.02 17.10
N PRO A 167 26.48 -8.61 17.58
CA PRO A 167 27.65 -9.47 17.57
C PRO A 167 27.42 -10.73 18.40
N ARG A 168 27.94 -11.87 17.92
CA ARG A 168 27.85 -13.17 18.59
C ARG A 168 29.22 -13.84 18.61
N PRO A 169 29.57 -14.60 19.66
CA PRO A 169 30.91 -15.21 19.77
C PRO A 169 31.20 -16.26 18.69
N ASP A 170 30.16 -16.90 18.14
CA ASP A 170 30.24 -18.02 17.21
C ASP A 170 30.21 -17.61 15.73
N SER A 171 30.13 -16.30 15.43
CA SER A 171 29.98 -15.80 14.08
C SER A 171 30.88 -14.59 13.82
N PRO A 172 31.61 -14.55 12.69
CA PRO A 172 32.44 -13.39 12.34
C PRO A 172 31.60 -12.15 11.97
N TRP A 173 30.32 -12.34 11.67
CA TRP A 173 29.42 -11.28 11.23
C TRP A 173 28.56 -10.75 12.37
N ALA A 174 28.37 -9.42 12.41
CA ALA A 174 27.51 -8.77 13.41
C ALA A 174 26.18 -8.26 12.83
N THR A 175 26.10 -8.03 11.51
CA THR A 175 24.86 -7.56 10.85
C THR A 175 23.86 -8.70 10.72
N ARG A 176 22.66 -8.51 11.25
CA ARG A 176 21.58 -9.50 11.23
C ARG A 176 20.25 -8.88 10.84
N LEU A 177 19.47 -9.57 10.05
CA LEU A 177 18.15 -9.15 9.62
C LEU A 177 17.11 -9.68 10.59
N SER A 178 16.24 -8.79 11.06
CA SER A 178 15.06 -9.13 11.84
C SER A 178 13.85 -8.83 10.97
N VAL A 179 13.23 -9.85 10.38
CA VAL A 179 11.95 -9.70 9.68
C VAL A 179 10.85 -9.57 10.72
N ILE A 180 10.00 -8.55 10.57
CA ILE A 180 8.90 -8.25 11.47
C ILE A 180 7.62 -8.31 10.66
N GLU A 181 6.60 -8.95 11.23
CA GLU A 181 5.28 -8.99 10.63
C GLU A 181 4.69 -7.58 10.50
N ALA A 182 4.13 -7.28 9.32
CA ALA A 182 3.62 -5.95 9.00
C ALA A 182 2.51 -5.50 9.95
N ASP A 183 1.67 -6.39 10.47
CA ASP A 183 0.59 -6.05 11.42
C ASP A 183 1.09 -5.41 12.72
N ARG A 184 2.37 -5.62 13.06
CA ARG A 184 2.98 -4.95 14.21
C ARG A 184 3.31 -3.49 13.92
N LEU A 185 3.38 -3.09 12.65
CA LEU A 185 3.54 -1.70 12.24
C LEU A 185 2.17 -1.02 12.36
N GLU A 186 1.96 -0.33 13.47
CA GLU A 186 0.68 0.29 13.81
C GLU A 186 0.93 1.64 14.48
N THR A 187 -0.05 2.55 14.37
CA THR A 187 0.03 3.84 15.05
C THR A 187 -0.29 3.64 16.52
N PRO A 188 0.59 4.04 17.47
CA PRO A 188 0.26 3.98 18.88
C PRO A 188 -0.99 4.80 19.20
N PRO A 189 -1.87 4.37 20.12
CA PRO A 189 -3.15 5.05 20.40
C PRO A 189 -3.01 6.53 20.76
N TYR A 190 -1.93 6.90 21.44
CA TYR A 190 -1.64 8.29 21.84
C TYR A 190 -1.11 9.18 20.71
N LEU A 191 -0.82 8.61 19.53
CA LEU A 191 -0.40 9.32 18.31
C LEU A 191 -1.47 9.27 17.21
N GLU A 192 -2.62 8.65 17.47
CA GLU A 192 -3.73 8.63 16.54
C GLU A 192 -4.24 10.05 16.25
N GLY A 193 -4.64 10.29 15.01
CA GLY A 193 -5.08 11.62 14.54
C GLY A 193 -3.94 12.57 14.15
N MET A 194 -2.67 12.21 14.39
CA MET A 194 -1.55 13.02 13.87
C MET A 194 -1.48 12.95 12.35
N ALA A 195 -1.57 14.11 11.70
CA ALA A 195 -1.61 14.21 10.24
C ALA A 195 -0.36 13.67 9.51
N ARG A 196 0.73 13.38 10.22
CA ARG A 196 2.00 12.91 9.63
C ARG A 196 2.30 11.45 9.94
N ILE A 197 1.43 10.78 10.69
CA ILE A 197 1.57 9.36 11.01
C ILE A 197 0.50 8.60 10.24
N ARG A 198 0.92 7.61 9.46
CA ARG A 198 0.06 6.76 8.64
C ARG A 198 0.35 5.32 8.98
N ARG A 199 -0.56 4.71 9.75
CA ARG A 199 -0.51 3.30 10.17
C ARG A 199 0.91 2.87 10.58
N GLY A 200 1.43 3.54 11.61
CA GLY A 200 2.76 3.28 12.16
C GLY A 200 3.95 3.90 11.42
N VAL A 201 3.78 4.49 10.23
CA VAL A 201 4.85 5.20 9.50
C VAL A 201 4.75 6.70 9.77
N GLU A 202 5.82 7.28 10.33
CA GLU A 202 5.96 8.72 10.55
C GLU A 202 6.64 9.37 9.33
N LEU A 203 6.02 10.39 8.75
CA LEU A 203 6.45 11.03 7.51
C LEU A 203 6.91 12.49 7.72
N ASP A 204 7.90 12.92 6.96
CA ASP A 204 8.38 14.31 6.93
C ASP A 204 7.51 15.23 6.05
N GLY A 205 8.03 16.39 5.65
CA GLY A 205 7.27 17.40 4.85
C GLY A 205 7.06 16.98 3.43
N GLU A 206 8.00 16.19 2.92
CA GLU A 206 8.09 15.74 1.56
C GLU A 206 7.52 14.32 1.40
N GLY A 207 7.07 13.70 2.50
CA GLY A 207 6.52 12.34 2.51
C GLY A 207 7.58 11.25 2.64
N ALA A 208 8.82 11.58 3.04
CA ALA A 208 9.84 10.59 3.35
C ALA A 208 9.65 10.02 4.78
N PRO A 209 9.88 8.71 4.98
CA PRO A 209 9.72 8.08 6.29
C PRO A 209 10.83 8.52 7.26
N VAL A 210 10.42 9.05 8.40
CA VAL A 210 11.29 9.49 9.51
C VAL A 210 11.47 8.37 10.52
N ALA A 211 10.38 7.70 10.89
CA ALA A 211 10.39 6.61 11.86
C ALA A 211 9.24 5.63 11.62
N TYR A 212 9.38 4.45 12.19
CA TYR A 212 8.40 3.37 12.18
C TYR A 212 8.05 3.00 13.62
N HIS A 213 6.77 2.81 13.89
CA HIS A 213 6.26 2.43 15.20
C HIS A 213 5.84 0.97 15.20
N PHE A 214 6.55 0.16 15.98
CA PHE A 214 6.25 -1.27 16.09
C PHE A 214 5.64 -1.57 17.45
N ARG A 215 4.54 -2.32 17.44
CA ARG A 215 4.02 -2.99 18.62
C ARG A 215 4.96 -4.14 19.00
N ALA A 216 5.27 -4.31 20.28
CA ALA A 216 6.13 -5.38 20.77
C ALA A 216 5.52 -6.77 20.52
N ALA A 217 4.20 -6.86 20.66
CA ALA A 217 3.40 -8.04 20.43
C ALA A 217 2.62 -7.95 19.12
N HIS A 218 2.25 -9.09 18.53
CA HIS A 218 1.29 -9.11 17.44
C HIS A 218 -0.11 -8.72 17.96
N PRO A 219 -0.88 -7.86 17.27
CA PRO A 219 -2.21 -7.44 17.74
C PRO A 219 -3.19 -8.62 17.90
N GLY A 220 -3.05 -9.68 17.09
CA GLY A 220 -3.82 -10.92 17.22
C GLY A 220 -3.47 -11.78 18.43
N ASP A 221 -2.34 -11.53 19.10
CA ASP A 221 -1.90 -12.30 20.28
C ASP A 221 -2.48 -11.76 21.59
N ALA A 222 -3.45 -10.85 21.53
CA ALA A 222 -4.12 -10.28 22.71
C ALA A 222 -4.70 -11.34 23.66
N LEU A 223 -5.05 -12.53 23.14
CA LEU A 223 -5.52 -13.66 23.96
C LEU A 223 -4.40 -14.28 24.81
N TYR A 224 -3.16 -14.21 24.35
CA TYR A 224 -1.98 -14.83 24.96
C TYR A 224 -1.14 -13.85 25.79
N LEU A 225 -1.30 -12.55 25.54
CA LEU A 225 -0.51 -11.49 26.17
C LEU A 225 -1.40 -10.60 27.01
N ARG A 226 -1.49 -10.91 28.31
CA ARG A 226 -2.12 -10.02 29.29
C ARG A 226 -1.21 -8.84 29.60
N GLY A 227 -1.46 -7.69 28.98
CA GLY A 227 -1.22 -6.39 29.63
C GLY A 227 0.01 -5.57 29.26
N ASP A 228 0.93 -6.04 28.42
CA ASP A 228 2.08 -5.22 27.98
C ASP A 228 1.94 -4.77 26.52
N GLU A 229 1.27 -3.64 26.32
CA GLU A 229 1.30 -2.90 25.06
C GLU A 229 2.56 -2.02 24.98
N ALA A 230 3.72 -2.67 24.89
CA ALA A 230 4.97 -1.96 24.64
C ALA A 230 5.05 -1.57 23.16
N TRP A 231 5.45 -0.32 22.91
CA TRP A 231 5.66 0.25 21.57
C TRP A 231 7.13 0.64 21.39
N GLU A 232 7.73 0.22 20.28
CA GLU A 232 9.09 0.55 19.90
C GLU A 232 9.06 1.52 18.71
N ARG A 233 9.54 2.75 18.91
CA ARG A 233 9.78 3.69 17.81
C ARG A 233 11.18 3.48 17.25
N VAL A 234 11.28 3.08 15.99
CA VAL A 234 12.54 2.86 15.28
C VAL A 234 12.72 3.94 14.21
N PRO A 235 13.77 4.79 14.32
CA PRO A 235 14.13 5.73 13.25
C PRO A 235 14.38 5.01 11.92
N ALA A 236 13.89 5.56 10.82
CA ALA A 236 14.07 5.00 9.48
C ALA A 236 15.53 5.06 9.04
N PHE A 237 16.28 6.06 9.50
CA PHE A 237 17.70 6.26 9.24
C PHE A 237 18.49 6.38 10.55
N THR A 238 19.73 5.91 10.51
CA THR A 238 20.72 6.18 11.56
C THR A 238 21.22 7.64 11.47
N PRO A 239 21.86 8.18 12.53
CA PRO A 239 22.42 9.54 12.49
C PRO A 239 23.40 9.80 11.33
N TRP A 240 24.04 8.75 10.80
CA TRP A 240 24.99 8.82 9.68
C TRP A 240 24.36 8.45 8.33
N GLY A 241 23.03 8.41 8.23
CA GLY A 241 22.31 8.25 6.96
C GLY A 241 22.09 6.81 6.47
N ARG A 242 22.59 5.78 7.18
CA ARG A 242 22.27 4.38 6.85
C ARG A 242 20.80 4.09 7.13
N ARG A 243 20.09 3.48 6.18
CA ARG A 243 18.71 3.00 6.36
C ARG A 243 18.67 1.87 7.40
N ARG A 244 17.80 2.03 8.41
CA ARG A 244 17.61 1.12 9.55
C ARG A 244 16.34 0.28 9.42
N VAL A 245 15.36 0.72 8.64
CA VAL A 245 14.14 -0.04 8.34
C VAL A 245 14.04 -0.24 6.84
N VAL A 246 13.94 -1.49 6.41
CA VAL A 246 13.64 -1.89 5.04
C VAL A 246 12.16 -2.22 4.99
N HIS A 247 11.39 -1.33 4.37
CA HIS A 247 9.97 -1.51 4.15
C HIS A 247 9.75 -1.88 2.68
N LEU A 248 9.33 -3.11 2.45
CA LEU A 248 9.00 -3.67 1.15
C LEU A 248 7.49 -3.55 0.93
N HIS A 249 7.11 -2.79 -0.09
CA HIS A 249 5.73 -2.68 -0.56
C HIS A 249 5.70 -2.18 -2.00
N ALA A 250 4.71 -2.62 -2.77
CA ALA A 250 4.47 -2.09 -4.11
C ALA A 250 3.82 -0.69 -4.05
N LYS A 251 4.50 0.31 -4.62
CA LYS A 251 3.95 1.67 -4.77
C LYS A 251 3.20 1.81 -6.09
N GLU A 252 1.87 1.88 -6.02
CA GLU A 252 0.99 2.13 -7.16
C GLU A 252 0.70 3.63 -7.33
N ARG A 253 0.61 4.38 -6.23
CA ARG A 253 0.24 5.80 -6.21
C ARG A 253 1.25 6.63 -5.42
N THR A 254 1.38 7.91 -5.78
CA THR A 254 2.24 8.85 -5.04
C THR A 254 1.66 9.10 -3.65
N GLY A 255 2.52 9.19 -2.63
CA GLY A 255 2.13 9.39 -1.24
C GLY A 255 1.57 8.14 -0.55
N GLN A 256 1.64 6.97 -1.20
CA GLN A 256 1.26 5.70 -0.60
C GLN A 256 2.27 5.28 0.46
N SER A 257 1.79 5.09 1.70
CA SER A 257 2.59 4.66 2.84
C SER A 257 2.60 3.14 3.02
N TRP A 258 1.58 2.44 2.51
CA TRP A 258 1.37 0.99 2.66
C TRP A 258 1.04 0.34 1.33
N GLY A 259 1.48 -0.89 1.12
CA GLY A 259 1.18 -1.66 -0.07
C GLY A 259 -0.25 -2.19 -0.08
N ASN A 260 -0.75 -2.43 -1.30
CA ASN A 260 -2.01 -3.13 -1.48
C ASN A 260 -1.72 -4.63 -1.54
N PRO A 261 -2.35 -5.47 -0.70
CA PRO A 261 -2.25 -6.92 -0.84
C PRO A 261 -2.52 -7.35 -2.28
N GLN A 262 -1.82 -8.40 -2.75
CA GLN A 262 -2.06 -8.96 -4.06
C GLN A 262 -3.56 -9.30 -4.16
N ARG A 263 -4.28 -8.57 -5.01
CA ARG A 263 -5.74 -8.64 -5.06
C ARG A 263 -6.12 -10.08 -5.36
N PRO A 264 -6.97 -10.73 -4.54
CA PRO A 264 -7.59 -11.97 -4.97
C PRO A 264 -8.43 -11.63 -6.19
N ALA A 265 -7.91 -11.94 -7.38
CA ALA A 265 -8.67 -11.88 -8.61
C ALA A 265 -9.62 -13.09 -8.62
N CYS A 266 -10.62 -13.07 -7.73
CA CYS A 266 -11.80 -13.90 -7.89
C CYS A 266 -12.85 -13.05 -8.57
N ARG A 267 -12.95 -13.20 -9.89
CA ARG A 267 -14.19 -13.00 -10.64
C ARG A 267 -14.68 -14.34 -11.12
#